data_AF-A0A4Q9HU56-F1
#
_entry.id   AF-A0A4Q9HU56-F1
#
_cell.length_a   1.000
_cell.length_b   1.000
_cell.length_c   1.000
_cell.angle_alpha   90.00
_cell.angle_beta   90.00
_cell.angle_gamma   90.00
#
_symmetry.space_group_name_H-M   'P 1'
#
loop_
_entity.id
_entity.type
_entity.pdbx_description
1 polymer ?
#
loop_
_entity_poly.entity_id
_entity_poly.type
_entity_poly.pdbx_seq_one_letter_code
_entity_poly.pdbx_strand_id
1 'polypeptide(L)' 'MITDRTAPAESVTLTAEVENLVDSAEPDAVFRDTRECGGGLLLLGLLLISPPTPRPKTDAR' A
#
# COMPACT_ATOMS: atom_id res chain seq x y z
N MET A 1 22.82 -46.78 -16.46
CA MET A 1 22.21 -45.56 -15.88
C MET A 1 23.29 -44.50 -15.87
N ILE A 2 23.27 -43.56 -16.80
CA ILE A 2 24.11 -42.35 -16.73
C ILE A 2 23.40 -41.46 -15.73
N THR A 3 23.96 -41.33 -14.52
CA THR A 3 23.57 -40.26 -13.61
C THR A 3 24.18 -39.00 -14.17
N ASP A 4 23.35 -38.22 -14.87
CA ASP A 4 23.71 -36.90 -15.34
C ASP A 4 24.12 -36.04 -14.13
N ARG A 5 25.41 -35.67 -14.08
CA ARG A 5 26.00 -34.92 -12.95
C ARG A 5 25.82 -33.40 -13.10
N THR A 6 25.03 -32.97 -14.08
CA THR A 6 24.76 -31.55 -14.40
C THR A 6 23.60 -30.98 -13.58
N ALA A 7 22.70 -31.85 -13.08
CA ALA A 7 21.58 -31.51 -12.21
C ALA A 7 21.89 -30.55 -11.02
N PRO A 8 23.01 -30.67 -10.27
CA PRO A 8 23.28 -29.75 -9.18
C PRO A 8 23.66 -28.33 -9.66
N ALA A 9 24.37 -28.21 -10.79
CA ALA A 9 24.78 -26.90 -11.31
C ALA A 9 23.57 -26.11 -11.86
N GLU A 10 22.66 -26.80 -12.55
CA GLU A 10 21.41 -26.22 -13.05
C GLU A 10 20.47 -25.80 -11.92
N SER A 11 20.46 -26.54 -10.80
CA SER A 11 19.65 -26.20 -9.62
C SER A 11 20.12 -24.91 -8.93
N VAL A 12 21.43 -24.64 -8.90
CA VAL A 12 21.99 -23.42 -8.30
C VAL A 12 21.65 -22.20 -9.15
N THR A 13 21.76 -22.31 -10.48
CA THR A 13 21.37 -21.23 -11.39
C THR A 13 19.87 -20.96 -11.33
N LEU A 14 19.03 -22.01 -11.32
CA LEU A 14 17.58 -21.84 -11.16
C LEU A 14 17.21 -21.17 -9.84
N THR A 15 17.88 -21.55 -8.75
CA THR A 15 17.60 -20.99 -7.42
C THR A 15 17.92 -19.50 -7.41
N ALA A 16 19.07 -19.09 -7.96
CA ALA A 16 19.45 -17.68 -8.07
C ALA A 16 18.49 -16.87 -8.96
N GLU A 17 18.03 -17.45 -10.07
CA GLU A 17 17.04 -16.81 -10.96
C GLU A 17 15.68 -16.63 -10.27
N VAL A 18 15.22 -17.63 -9.51
CA VAL A 18 13.97 -17.56 -8.75
C VAL A 18 14.07 -16.54 -7.62
N GLU A 19 15.15 -16.55 -6.84
CA GLU A 19 15.37 -15.58 -5.76
C GLU A 19 15.39 -14.16 -6.31
N ASN A 20 16.05 -13.91 -7.45
CA ASN A 20 16.07 -12.60 -8.09
C ASN A 20 14.69 -12.18 -8.64
N LEU A 21 13.85 -13.12 -9.07
CA LEU A 21 12.47 -12.82 -9.47
C LEU A 21 11.59 -12.46 -8.26
N VAL A 22 11.75 -13.20 -7.16
CA VAL A 22 10.98 -13.02 -5.92
C VAL A 22 11.41 -11.76 -5.17
N ASP A 23 12.70 -11.43 -5.18
CA ASP A 23 13.26 -10.20 -4.62
C ASP A 23 13.12 -9.00 -5.56
N SER A 24 12.25 -9.09 -6.59
CA SER A 24 11.91 -7.94 -7.41
C SER A 24 11.49 -6.80 -6.49
N ALA A 25 12.28 -5.71 -6.49
CA ALA A 25 12.04 -4.55 -5.66
C ALA A 25 10.61 -4.04 -5.90
N GLU A 26 9.71 -4.36 -4.97
CA GLU A 26 8.43 -3.67 -4.91
C GLU A 26 8.73 -2.18 -4.83
N PRO A 27 8.03 -1.35 -5.61
CA PRO A 27 8.33 0.06 -5.62
C PRO A 27 8.01 0.64 -4.24
N ASP A 28 9.06 0.86 -3.46
CA ASP A 28 9.00 1.41 -2.13
C ASP A 28 8.25 2.75 -2.19
N ALA A 29 7.27 2.92 -1.29
CA ALA A 29 6.43 4.11 -1.20
C ALA A 29 5.50 4.44 -2.40
N VAL A 30 5.17 3.48 -3.29
CA VAL A 30 4.09 3.70 -4.28
C VAL A 30 2.72 3.41 -3.68
N PHE A 31 2.10 4.45 -3.13
CA PHE A 31 0.74 4.38 -2.58
C PHE A 31 -0.29 4.75 -3.66
N ARG A 32 -0.99 3.73 -4.20
CA ARG A 32 -2.01 3.89 -5.25
C ARG A 32 -3.09 4.90 -4.89
N ASP A 33 -3.44 4.97 -3.61
CA ASP A 33 -4.58 5.76 -3.12
C ASP A 33 -4.15 7.03 -2.39
N THR A 34 -2.93 7.55 -2.61
CA THR A 34 -2.44 8.77 -1.95
C THR A 34 -3.43 9.94 -2.06
N ARG A 35 -4.08 10.10 -3.23
CA ARG A 35 -5.05 11.18 -3.48
C ARG A 35 -6.34 10.97 -2.69
N GLU A 36 -6.86 9.75 -2.66
CA GLU A 36 -8.07 9.40 -1.93
C GLU A 36 -7.85 9.51 -0.42
N CYS A 37 -6.75 8.94 0.08
CA CYS A 37 -6.36 9.04 1.49
C CYS A 37 -6.09 10.49 1.90
N GLY A 38 -5.37 11.27 1.08
CA GLY A 38 -5.12 12.68 1.32
C GLY A 38 -6.41 13.50 1.33
N GLY A 39 -7.31 13.25 0.38
CA GLY A 39 -8.63 13.89 0.32
C GLY A 39 -9.49 13.58 1.56
N GLY A 40 -9.51 12.32 1.99
CA GLY A 40 -10.21 11.89 3.21
C GLY A 40 -9.65 12.57 4.47
N LEU A 41 -8.33 12.67 4.58
CA LEU A 41 -7.67 13.33 5.72
C LEU A 41 -7.96 14.83 5.75
N LEU A 42 -7.95 15.50 4.59
CA LEU A 42 -8.34 16.91 4.47
C LEU A 42 -9.81 17.13 4.85
N LEU A 43 -10.73 16.31 4.34
CA LEU A 43 -12.15 16.41 4.66
C LEU A 43 -12.42 16.21 6.15
N LEU A 44 -11.77 15.22 6.77
CA LEU A 44 -11.84 14.97 8.20
C LEU A 44 -11.34 16.20 8.99
N GLY A 45 -10.22 16.78 8.58
CA GLY A 45 -9.69 18.01 9.19
C GLY A 45 -10.66 19.18 9.11
N LEU A 46 -11.31 19.37 7.96
CA LEU A 46 -12.33 20.40 7.80
C LEU A 46 -13.55 20.17 8.69
N LEU A 47 -13.99 18.92 8.86
CA LEU A 47 -15.09 18.58 9.77
C LEU A 47 -14.72 18.84 11.23
N LEU A 48 -13.51 18.49 11.65
CA LEU A 48 -13.03 18.71 13.02
C LEU A 48 -12.93 20.20 13.39
N ILE A 49 -12.58 21.05 12.43
CA ILE A 49 -12.43 22.51 12.64
C ILE A 49 -13.75 23.24 12.33
N SER A 50 -14.79 22.53 11.86
CA SER A 50 -16.06 23.15 11.51
C SER A 50 -16.71 23.78 12.75
N PRO A 51 -17.41 24.93 12.59
CA PRO A 51 -18.15 25.52 13.69
C PRO A 51 -19.21 24.54 14.24
N PRO A 52 -19.49 24.55 15.54
CA PRO A 52 -20.54 23.72 16.11
C PRO A 52 -21.89 24.07 15.46
N THR A 53 -22.75 23.06 15.31
CA THR A 53 -24.07 23.21 14.70
C THR A 53 -24.83 24.36 15.36
N PRO A 54 -25.33 25.36 14.60
CA PRO A 54 -26.05 26.49 15.19
C PRO A 54 -27.22 26.01 16.04
N ARG A 55 -27.28 26.47 17.29
CA ARG A 55 -28.40 26.10 18.17
C ARG A 55 -29.68 26.76 17.65
N PRO A 56 -30.79 26.02 17.44
CA PRO A 56 -32.06 26.64 17.07
C PRO A 56 -32.49 27.64 18.17
N LYS A 57 -32.94 28.82 17.74
CA LYS A 57 -33.46 29.84 18.65
C LYS A 57 -34.87 29.42 19.07
N THR A 58 -35.08 29.16 20.35
CA THR A 58 -36.44 29.06 20.89
C THR A 58 -37.02 30.48 20.89
N ASP A 59 -37.97 30.74 19.99
CA ASP A 59 -38.82 31.92 20.12
C ASP A 59 -39.72 31.71 21.34
N ALA A 60 -39.45 32.46 22.41
CA ALA A 60 -40.36 32.57 23.54
C ALA A 60 -41.44 33.58 23.16
N ARG A 61 -42.46 33.10 22.45
CA ARG A 61 -43.73 33.81 22.28
C ARG A 61 -44.81 33.14 23.10
#